data_AF-A0A4U3ANQ5-F1
#
_entry.id   AF-A0A4U3ANQ5-F1
#
_cell.length_a   1.000
_cell.length_b   1.000
_cell.length_c   1.000
_cell.angle_alpha   90.00
_cell.angle_beta   90.00
_cell.angle_gamma   90.00
#
_symmetry.space_group_name_H-M   'P 1'
#
loop_
_entity.id
_entity.type
_entity.pdbx_description
1 polymer ?
#
loop_
_entity_poly.entity_id
_entity_poly.type
_entity_poly.pdbx_seq_one_letter_code
_entity_poly.pdbx_strand_id
1 'polypeptide(L)'
;VELSNTLEISFPTISKFIENMKQDGEVTLVGLDDSSGGRRAKRYAYNPEYMLGLAIFLEGNETNYTIFNCLGEVKEQGSTSSVLIDTGVNVLSKHIESLIATFPKINS
;
A
#
# COMPACT_ATOMS: atom_id res chain seq x y z
N VAL A 1 -3.88 9.84 21.08
CA VAL A 1 -5.15 9.84 21.85
C VAL A 1 -6.30 9.57 20.89
N GLU A 2 -6.45 10.36 19.83
CA GLU A 2 -7.45 10.16 18.78
C GLU A 2 -7.60 8.70 18.29
N LEU A 3 -6.50 8.04 17.88
CA LEU A 3 -6.52 6.65 17.42
C LEU A 3 -7.03 5.65 18.47
N SER A 4 -6.67 5.86 19.74
CA SER A 4 -7.10 4.99 20.85
C SER A 4 -8.60 5.13 21.10
N ASN A 5 -9.13 6.35 20.99
CA ASN A 5 -10.56 6.63 21.12
C ASN A 5 -11.35 6.08 19.92
N THR A 6 -10.87 6.32 18.70
CA THR A 6 -11.58 5.97 17.46
C THR A 6 -11.64 4.46 17.25
N LEU A 7 -10.56 3.75 17.60
CA LEU A 7 -10.46 2.30 17.43
C LEU A 7 -10.91 1.52 18.67
N GLU A 8 -11.25 2.22 19.77
CA GLU A 8 -11.59 1.63 21.08
C GLU A 8 -10.49 0.67 21.63
N ILE A 9 -9.23 0.91 21.26
CA ILE A 9 -8.07 0.14 21.72
C ILE A 9 -7.28 0.96 22.72
N SER A 10 -6.76 0.32 23.78
CA SER A 10 -6.00 1.00 24.83
C SER A 10 -4.79 1.79 24.28
N PHE A 11 -4.48 2.91 24.95
CA PHE A 11 -3.36 3.77 24.56
C PHE A 11 -2.01 3.03 24.52
N PRO A 12 -1.65 2.18 25.51
CA PRO A 12 -0.40 1.40 25.43
C PRO A 12 -0.35 0.47 24.21
N THR A 13 -1.48 -0.15 23.86
CA THR A 13 -1.57 -1.06 22.71
C THR A 13 -1.38 -0.31 21.39
N ILE A 14 -2.17 0.75 21.14
CA ILE A 14 -2.02 1.57 19.92
C ILE A 14 -0.60 2.16 19.81
N SER A 15 -0.03 2.61 20.92
CA SER A 15 1.33 3.15 20.93
C SER A 15 2.37 2.12 20.48
N LYS A 16 2.19 0.86 20.87
CA LYS A 16 3.05 -0.25 20.44
C LYS A 16 2.90 -0.54 18.95
N PHE A 17 1.66 -0.58 18.44
CA PHE A 17 1.41 -0.78 17.01
C PHE A 17 2.01 0.33 16.15
N ILE A 18 1.80 1.59 16.51
CA ILE A 18 2.33 2.73 15.78
C ILE A 18 3.87 2.75 15.79
N GLU A 19 4.49 2.33 16.89
CA GLU A 19 5.95 2.23 16.94
C GLU A 19 6.48 1.13 16.00
N ASN A 20 5.82 -0.02 15.93
CA ASN A 20 6.15 -1.08 14.97
C ASN A 20 5.98 -0.60 13.52
N MET A 21 4.81 -0.05 13.18
CA MET A 21 4.55 0.50 11.83
C MET A 21 5.58 1.58 11.45
N LYS A 22 6.05 2.37 12.42
CA LYS A 22 7.11 3.36 12.19
C LYS A 22 8.48 2.71 11.95
N GLN A 23 8.80 1.65 12.68
CA GLN A 23 10.02 0.86 12.46
C GLN A 23 10.04 0.21 11.08
N ASP A 24 8.88 -0.26 10.63
CA ASP A 24 8.69 -0.87 9.31
C ASP A 24 8.66 0.19 8.18
N GLY A 25 8.56 1.48 8.52
CA GLY A 25 8.49 2.59 7.55
C GLY A 25 7.10 2.80 6.93
N GLU A 26 6.07 2.15 7.47
CA GLU A 26 4.66 2.29 7.07
C GLU A 26 4.07 3.62 7.51
N VAL A 27 4.52 4.16 8.66
CA VAL A 27 4.11 5.48 9.13
C VAL A 27 5.32 6.33 9.52
N THR A 28 5.22 7.63 9.29
CA THR A 28 6.27 8.60 9.65
C THR A 28 5.73 9.64 10.62
N LEU A 29 6.54 10.03 11.60
CA LEU A 29 6.22 11.14 12.50
C LEU A 29 6.31 12.46 11.71
N VAL A 30 5.18 13.15 11.55
CA VAL A 30 5.10 14.41 10.80
C VAL A 30 5.04 15.65 11.68
N GLY A 31 4.97 15.48 13.00
CA GLY A 31 5.10 16.59 13.94
C GLY A 31 4.43 16.36 15.28
N LEU A 32 4.31 17.45 16.03
CA LEU A 32 3.57 17.53 17.28
C LEU A 32 2.34 18.43 17.08
N ASP A 33 1.23 18.06 17.67
CA ASP A 33 -0.02 18.81 17.64
C ASP A 33 0.07 20.09 18.49
N ASP A 34 -0.82 21.04 18.27
CA ASP A 34 -0.85 22.31 19.02
C ASP A 34 -1.13 22.08 20.51
N SER A 35 -0.41 22.81 21.37
CA SER A 35 -0.43 22.58 22.81
C SER A 35 -1.58 23.32 23.48
N SER A 36 -2.42 22.58 24.21
CA SER A 36 -3.41 23.15 25.14
C SER A 36 -2.90 23.22 26.60
N GLY A 37 -1.58 23.07 26.83
CA GLY A 37 -0.95 23.12 28.16
C GLY A 37 -0.51 21.77 28.73
N GLY A 38 -0.69 20.67 27.97
CA GLY A 38 -0.25 19.31 28.33
C GLY A 38 0.82 18.71 27.40
N ARG A 39 1.08 17.41 27.53
CA ARG A 39 1.99 16.68 26.62
C ARG A 39 1.41 16.70 25.20
N ARG A 40 2.13 17.32 24.27
CA ARG A 40 1.71 17.44 22.86
C ARG A 40 1.53 16.07 22.23
N ALA A 41 0.42 15.89 21.51
CA ALA A 41 0.16 14.67 20.77
C ALA A 41 1.14 14.56 19.59
N LYS A 42 1.58 13.34 19.27
CA LYS A 42 2.39 13.06 18.07
C LYS A 42 1.45 12.86 16.88
N ARG A 43 1.76 13.48 15.75
CA ARG A 43 1.05 13.28 14.48
C ARG A 43 1.85 12.36 13.58
N TYR A 44 1.18 11.35 13.04
CA TYR A 44 1.75 10.39 12.12
C TYR A 44 1.07 10.52 10.77
N ALA A 45 1.84 10.34 9.69
CA ALA A 45 1.29 10.19 8.34
C ALA A 45 1.62 8.79 7.84
N TYR A 46 0.68 8.19 7.12
CA TYR A 46 0.90 6.96 6.38
C TYR A 46 1.88 7.23 5.23
N ASN A 47 2.79 6.30 4.97
CA ASN A 47 3.67 6.31 3.82
C ASN A 47 2.95 5.65 2.63
N PRO A 48 2.48 6.41 1.62
CA PRO A 48 1.76 5.86 0.49
C PRO A 48 2.56 4.79 -0.25
N GLU A 49 3.88 4.93 -0.28
CA GLU A 49 4.82 4.03 -0.96
C GLU A 49 5.21 2.81 -0.12
N TYR A 50 4.57 2.58 1.04
CA TYR A 50 4.86 1.40 1.84
C TYR A 50 4.46 0.11 1.10
N MET A 51 3.32 0.14 0.42
CA MET A 51 2.79 -0.97 -0.36
C MET A 51 2.29 -0.47 -1.72
N LEU A 52 2.42 -1.31 -2.75
CA LEU A 52 1.86 -1.08 -4.07
C LEU A 52 0.74 -2.09 -4.34
N GLY A 53 -0.32 -1.64 -4.99
CA GLY A 53 -1.36 -2.47 -5.57
C GLY A 53 -1.08 -2.77 -7.04
N LEU A 54 -1.57 -3.92 -7.50
CA LEU A 54 -1.58 -4.33 -8.90
C LEU A 54 -3.02 -4.60 -9.33
N ALA A 55 -3.50 -3.84 -10.31
CA ALA A 55 -4.76 -4.09 -11.00
C ALA A 55 -4.48 -4.65 -12.39
N ILE A 56 -5.21 -5.70 -12.78
CA ILE A 56 -5.10 -6.34 -14.10
C ILE A 56 -6.49 -6.38 -14.72
N PHE A 57 -6.58 -5.91 -15.96
CA PHE A 57 -7.78 -5.90 -16.77
C PHE A 57 -7.58 -6.86 -17.94
N LEU A 58 -8.42 -7.89 -18.00
CA LEU A 58 -8.38 -8.89 -19.06
C LEU A 58 -9.37 -8.49 -20.15
N GLU A 59 -8.86 -8.04 -21.28
CA GLU A 59 -9.67 -7.68 -22.45
C GLU A 59 -9.49 -8.73 -23.56
N GLY A 60 -10.39 -8.72 -24.55
CA GLY A 60 -10.37 -9.74 -25.60
C GLY A 60 -9.06 -9.78 -26.39
N ASN A 61 -8.47 -8.61 -26.67
CA ASN A 61 -7.29 -8.47 -27.51
C ASN A 61 -6.00 -8.18 -26.74
N GLU A 62 -6.11 -7.65 -25.52
CA GLU A 62 -4.98 -7.27 -24.69
C GLU A 62 -5.26 -7.51 -23.21
N THR A 63 -4.19 -7.56 -22.42
CA THR A 63 -4.25 -7.53 -20.97
C THR A 63 -3.57 -6.27 -20.50
N ASN A 64 -4.31 -5.40 -19.82
CA ASN A 64 -3.82 -4.15 -19.29
C ASN A 64 -3.46 -4.32 -17.80
N TYR A 65 -2.41 -3.66 -17.34
CA TYR A 65 -2.05 -3.63 -15.93
C TYR A 65 -1.81 -2.20 -15.44
N THR A 66 -2.07 -1.97 -14.15
CA THR A 66 -1.79 -0.72 -13.46
C THR A 66 -1.19 -1.03 -12.10
N ILE A 67 -0.03 -0.45 -11.81
CA ILE A 67 0.61 -0.46 -10.50
C ILE A 67 0.35 0.90 -9.87
N PHE A 68 -0.13 0.92 -8.63
CA PHE A 68 -0.50 2.14 -7.92
C PHE A 68 -0.13 2.05 -6.44
N ASN A 69 0.02 3.19 -5.76
CA ASN A 69 0.28 3.21 -4.32
C ASN A 69 -1.00 3.23 -3.48
N CYS A 70 -0.90 3.25 -2.15
CA CYS A 70 -2.07 3.24 -1.26
C CYS A 70 -2.97 4.49 -1.37
N LEU A 71 -2.53 5.56 -2.05
CA LEU A 71 -3.36 6.73 -2.37
C LEU A 71 -4.01 6.65 -3.76
N GLY A 72 -3.78 5.58 -4.51
CA GLY A 72 -4.28 5.39 -5.87
C GLY A 72 -3.46 6.11 -6.94
N GLU A 73 -2.28 6.64 -6.59
CA GLU A 73 -1.39 7.25 -7.57
C GLU A 73 -0.76 6.17 -8.45
N VAL A 74 -0.93 6.32 -9.76
CA VAL A 74 -0.35 5.41 -10.75
C VAL A 74 1.17 5.53 -10.74
N LYS A 75 1.85 4.40 -10.55
CA LYS A 75 3.31 4.26 -10.63
C LYS A 75 3.75 3.71 -11.97
N GLU A 76 2.97 2.78 -12.52
CA GLU A 76 3.20 2.24 -13.85
C GLU A 76 1.90 1.75 -14.48
N GLN A 77 1.81 1.85 -15.79
CA GLN A 77 0.79 1.22 -16.61
C GLN A 77 1.43 0.58 -17.83
N GLY A 78 0.84 -0.52 -18.28
CA GLY A 78 1.26 -1.18 -19.49
C GLY A 78 0.24 -2.18 -19.97
N SER A 79 0.53 -2.76 -21.13
CA SER A 79 -0.29 -3.80 -21.72
C SER A 79 0.56 -4.94 -22.26
N THR A 80 -0.04 -6.12 -22.36
CA THR A 80 0.53 -7.30 -23.01
C THR A 80 -0.53 -7.95 -23.88
N SER A 81 -0.13 -8.90 -24.72
CA SER A 81 -1.06 -9.70 -25.53
C SER A 81 -2.11 -10.35 -24.66
N SER A 82 -3.34 -10.48 -25.18
CA SER A 82 -4.45 -11.12 -24.46
C SER A 82 -4.02 -12.46 -23.89
N VAL A 83 -4.16 -12.59 -22.57
CA VAL A 83 -3.98 -13.86 -21.86
C VAL A 83 -5.24 -14.72 -21.89
N LEU A 84 -6.25 -14.39 -22.71
CA LEU A 84 -7.49 -15.16 -22.81
C LEU A 84 -7.46 -16.23 -23.92
N ILE A 85 -6.41 -16.27 -24.75
CA ILE A 85 -6.26 -17.22 -25.86
C ILE A 85 -5.35 -18.38 -25.42
N ASP A 86 -5.74 -19.62 -25.75
CA ASP A 86 -5.16 -20.93 -25.34
C ASP A 86 -3.73 -20.88 -24.77
N THR A 87 -3.57 -21.27 -23.50
CA THR A 87 -2.40 -21.17 -22.58
C THR A 87 -2.34 -19.96 -21.63
N GLY A 88 -3.37 -19.12 -21.68
CA GLY A 88 -3.56 -17.89 -20.92
C GLY A 88 -3.11 -17.82 -19.46
N VAL A 89 -3.53 -18.78 -18.62
CA VAL A 89 -3.28 -18.70 -17.15
C VAL A 89 -1.79 -18.76 -16.83
N ASN A 90 -1.00 -19.59 -17.52
CA ASN A 90 0.44 -19.67 -17.27
C ASN A 90 1.18 -18.40 -17.72
N VAL A 91 0.71 -17.77 -18.81
CA VAL A 91 1.24 -16.51 -19.29
C VAL A 91 0.92 -15.38 -18.30
N LEU A 92 -0.31 -15.36 -17.78
CA LEU A 92 -0.72 -14.42 -16.75
C LEU A 92 0.11 -14.57 -15.47
N SER A 93 0.30 -15.79 -14.96
CA SER A 93 1.14 -16.02 -13.77
C SER A 93 2.57 -15.52 -13.96
N LYS A 94 3.21 -15.87 -15.09
CA LYS A 94 4.56 -15.39 -15.40
C LYS A 94 4.63 -13.87 -15.51
N HIS A 95 3.61 -13.24 -16.07
CA HIS A 95 3.54 -11.79 -16.18
C HIS A 95 3.43 -11.15 -14.79
N ILE A 96 2.54 -11.67 -13.93
CA ILE A 96 2.40 -11.21 -12.53
C ILE A 96 3.72 -11.39 -11.77
N GLU A 97 4.38 -12.55 -11.88
CA GLU A 97 5.68 -12.81 -11.26
C GLU A 97 6.74 -11.80 -11.71
N SER A 98 6.79 -11.47 -13.00
CA SER A 98 7.70 -10.46 -13.54
C SER A 98 7.41 -9.06 -12.99
N LEU A 99 6.13 -8.69 -12.84
CA LEU A 99 5.74 -7.41 -12.26
C LEU A 99 6.10 -7.34 -10.78
N ILE A 100 5.85 -8.41 -10.00
CA ILE A 100 6.24 -8.49 -8.59
C ILE A 100 7.77 -8.42 -8.43
N ALA A 101 8.54 -9.09 -9.30
CA ALA A 101 9.99 -9.02 -9.26
C ALA A 101 10.53 -7.60 -9.54
N THR A 102 9.85 -6.85 -10.43
CA THR A 102 10.21 -5.47 -10.77
C THR A 102 9.76 -4.48 -9.70
N PHE A 103 8.60 -4.74 -9.09
CA PHE A 103 7.97 -3.92 -8.07
C PHE A 103 7.80 -4.75 -6.78
N PRO A 104 8.87 -4.99 -6.02
CA PRO A 104 8.85 -5.87 -4.84
C PRO A 104 7.97 -5.37 -3.69
N LYS A 105 7.46 -4.14 -3.79
CA LYS A 105 6.47 -3.58 -2.85
C LYS A 105 5.02 -3.93 -3.21
N ILE A 106 4.78 -4.61 -4.33
CA ILE A 106 3.49 -5.24 -4.59
C ILE A 106 3.29 -6.32 -3.53
N ASN A 107 2.34 -6.11 -2.63
CA ASN A 107 2.06 -7.03 -1.54
C ASN A 107 0.57 -6.94 -1.16
N SER A 108 0.05 -7.97 -0.48
CA SER A 108 -1.34 -8.05 0.01
C SER A 108 -1.41 -8.62 1.41
#